data_AF-A0A7X3A6Q0-F1
#
_entry.id   AF-A0A7X3A6Q0-F1
#
_cell.length_a   1.000
_cell.length_b   1.000
_cell.length_c   1.000
_cell.angle_alpha   90.00
_cell.angle_beta   90.00
_cell.angle_gamma   90.00
#
_symmetry.space_group_name_H-M   'P 1'
#
loop_
_entity.id
_entity.type
_entity.pdbx_description
1 polymer ?
#
loop_
_entity_poly.entity_id
_entity_poly.type
_entity_poly.pdbx_seq_one_letter_code
_entity_poly.pdbx_strand_id
1 'polypeptide(L)'
;MRRNEFEMTDKQELDQFLNEMSFGFLGTSSDDDYPSITPLNFVYCNDSIYFHGSRVGEKMTNLAARPKVTFNVAKEYAVIPSYFTDPVFACPATSFFKSVIIYGQAVIVEDLKEKALVLQALMTKLQPEGGHKPITGDDPEYRGRLKGVSIVRIDAERIVGKFKFGQNKKEEELASVVDGLLNRDGEYDAETIELMRKYCPHFKSSDN
;
A
#
# COMPACT_ATOMS: atom_id res chain seq x y z
N MET A 1 14.06 8.89 -7.46
CA MET A 1 13.37 9.63 -6.36
C MET A 1 14.19 10.89 -6.03
N ARG A 2 13.69 11.91 -5.30
CA ARG A 2 14.56 13.05 -4.88
C ARG A 2 15.57 12.65 -3.79
N ARG A 3 15.14 11.77 -2.87
CA ARG A 3 15.92 11.26 -1.73
C ARG A 3 15.96 9.75 -1.83
N ASN A 4 17.08 9.21 -2.32
CA ASN A 4 17.23 7.78 -2.62
C ASN A 4 17.46 6.95 -1.35
N GLU A 5 17.86 7.58 -0.24
CA GLU A 5 18.00 6.93 1.06
C GLU A 5 16.67 6.41 1.64
N PHE A 6 15.54 6.80 1.06
CA PHE A 6 14.21 6.29 1.40
C PHE A 6 13.65 5.32 0.36
N GLU A 7 14.37 5.09 -0.73
CA GLU A 7 13.92 4.19 -1.78
C GLU A 7 13.94 2.75 -1.25
N MET A 8 12.83 2.05 -1.44
CA MET A 8 12.72 0.63 -1.10
C MET A 8 12.59 -0.16 -2.40
N THR A 9 13.58 -1.00 -2.65
CA THR A 9 13.66 -1.88 -3.83
C THR A 9 13.60 -3.36 -3.48
N ASP A 10 13.67 -3.71 -2.20
CA ASP A 10 13.54 -5.10 -1.76
C ASP A 10 12.11 -5.60 -2.02
N LYS A 11 12.01 -6.64 -2.86
CA LYS A 11 10.70 -7.17 -3.27
C LYS A 11 9.91 -7.72 -2.10
N GLN A 12 10.56 -8.41 -1.15
CA GLN A 12 9.86 -9.00 -0.02
C GLN A 12 9.25 -7.92 0.88
N GLU A 13 9.97 -6.82 1.12
CA GLU A 13 9.47 -5.66 1.87
C GLU A 13 8.26 -4.99 1.20
N LEU A 14 8.31 -4.85 -0.14
CA LEU A 14 7.21 -4.27 -0.92
C LEU A 14 5.98 -5.18 -0.91
N ASP A 15 6.18 -6.47 -1.16
CA ASP A 15 5.12 -7.47 -1.16
C ASP A 15 4.46 -7.58 0.21
N GLN A 16 5.24 -7.58 1.29
CA GLN A 16 4.73 -7.58 2.66
C GLN A 16 3.84 -6.36 2.90
N PHE A 17 4.33 -5.16 2.58
CA PHE A 17 3.56 -3.93 2.79
C PHE A 17 2.27 -3.88 1.95
N LEU A 18 2.30 -4.33 0.69
CA LEU A 18 1.09 -4.41 -0.14
C LEU A 18 0.06 -5.41 0.41
N ASN A 19 0.53 -6.51 1.03
CA ASN A 19 -0.35 -7.49 1.65
C ASN A 19 -0.93 -7.01 3.00
N GLU A 20 -0.24 -6.16 3.75
CA GLU A 20 -0.74 -5.54 4.99
C GLU A 20 -1.94 -4.60 4.73
N MET A 21 -2.01 -3.95 3.58
CA MET A 21 -2.95 -2.85 3.33
C MET A 21 -4.25 -3.30 2.67
N SER A 22 -5.40 -3.04 3.27
CA SER A 22 -6.72 -3.50 2.77
C SER A 22 -7.29 -2.70 1.60
N PHE A 23 -6.83 -1.46 1.40
CA PHE A 23 -7.27 -0.57 0.33
C PHE A 23 -6.12 0.30 -0.19
N GLY A 24 -6.29 0.86 -1.38
CA GLY A 24 -5.37 1.82 -1.99
C GLY A 24 -6.12 2.78 -2.91
N PHE A 25 -5.38 3.66 -3.58
CA PHE A 25 -5.90 4.75 -4.39
C PHE A 25 -5.56 4.52 -5.86
N LEU A 26 -6.59 4.29 -6.67
CA LEU A 26 -6.47 4.17 -8.12
C LEU A 26 -6.60 5.55 -8.76
N GLY A 27 -5.53 6.02 -9.39
CA GLY A 27 -5.53 7.16 -10.31
C GLY A 27 -5.81 6.71 -11.74
N THR A 28 -6.84 7.28 -12.35
CA THR A 28 -7.16 7.12 -13.78
C THR A 28 -7.17 8.47 -14.49
N SER A 29 -6.87 8.46 -15.78
CA SER A 29 -7.08 9.64 -16.63
C SER A 29 -8.51 9.67 -17.12
N SER A 30 -9.20 10.78 -16.92
CA SER A 30 -10.52 11.05 -17.47
C SER A 30 -10.40 11.94 -18.72
N ASP A 31 -11.52 12.18 -19.42
CA ASP A 31 -11.62 13.21 -20.45
C ASP A 31 -11.72 14.63 -19.86
N ASP A 32 -12.03 14.73 -18.58
CA ASP A 32 -12.03 16.00 -17.88
C ASP A 32 -10.58 16.40 -17.55
N ASP A 33 -10.32 17.69 -17.38
CA ASP A 33 -8.99 18.20 -17.00
C ASP A 33 -8.55 17.78 -15.57
N TYR A 34 -9.33 16.92 -14.90
CA TYR A 34 -9.08 16.41 -13.55
C TYR A 34 -8.85 14.89 -13.56
N PRO A 35 -7.71 14.39 -13.06
CA PRO A 35 -7.53 12.96 -12.89
C PRO A 35 -8.48 12.42 -11.81
N SER A 36 -9.08 11.25 -12.05
CA SER A 36 -9.97 10.62 -11.08
C SER A 36 -9.14 9.78 -10.10
N ILE A 37 -9.33 9.98 -8.79
CA ILE A 37 -8.69 9.19 -7.72
C ILE A 37 -9.78 8.41 -6.98
N THR A 38 -9.74 7.08 -7.06
CA THR A 38 -10.73 6.20 -6.45
C THR A 38 -10.09 5.34 -5.36
N PRO A 39 -10.45 5.50 -4.08
CA PRO A 39 -10.09 4.53 -3.06
C PRO A 39 -10.85 3.22 -3.28
N LEU A 40 -10.17 2.09 -3.22
CA LEU A 40 -10.78 0.77 -3.40
C LEU A 40 -10.01 -0.35 -2.69
N ASN A 41 -10.72 -1.41 -2.33
CA ASN A 41 -10.09 -2.61 -1.79
C ASN A 41 -9.36 -3.37 -2.89
N PHE A 42 -8.20 -3.93 -2.54
CA PHE A 42 -7.35 -4.66 -3.48
C PHE A 42 -6.70 -5.87 -2.85
N VAL A 43 -6.24 -6.78 -3.71
CA VAL A 43 -5.26 -7.81 -3.38
C VAL A 43 -4.05 -7.67 -4.26
N TYR A 44 -2.90 -8.04 -3.73
CA TYR A 44 -1.66 -8.14 -4.47
C TYR A 44 -1.30 -9.61 -4.58
N CYS A 45 -1.30 -10.16 -5.79
CA CYS A 45 -0.91 -11.53 -6.06
C CYS A 45 -0.34 -11.65 -7.47
N ASN A 46 0.55 -12.62 -7.71
CA ASN A 46 1.21 -12.81 -9.01
C ASN A 46 1.78 -11.49 -9.57
N ASP A 47 2.48 -10.74 -8.71
CA ASP A 47 3.10 -9.45 -9.02
C ASP A 47 2.16 -8.37 -9.57
N SER A 48 0.85 -8.53 -9.38
CA SER A 48 -0.18 -7.66 -9.93
C SER A 48 -1.16 -7.21 -8.84
N ILE A 49 -1.71 -6.00 -9.02
CA ILE A 49 -2.81 -5.52 -8.19
C ILE A 49 -4.12 -5.98 -8.83
N TYR A 50 -5.02 -6.53 -8.04
CA TYR A 50 -6.37 -6.83 -8.47
C TYR A 50 -7.38 -6.11 -7.60
N PHE A 51 -8.45 -5.64 -8.22
CA PHE A 51 -9.60 -5.10 -7.52
C PHE A 51 -10.90 -5.49 -8.22
N HIS A 52 -11.99 -5.44 -7.46
CA HIS A 52 -13.33 -5.68 -7.98
C HIS A 52 -14.09 -4.36 -8.18
N GLY A 53 -15.13 -4.40 -8.99
CA GLY A 53 -16.04 -3.27 -9.11
C GLY A 53 -17.23 -3.54 -10.02
N SER A 54 -18.06 -2.51 -10.18
CA SER A 54 -19.12 -2.47 -11.18
C SER A 54 -18.56 -2.65 -12.60
N ARG A 55 -19.33 -3.31 -13.46
CA ARG A 55 -19.04 -3.43 -14.90
C ARG A 55 -19.26 -2.13 -15.67
N VAL A 56 -19.96 -1.17 -15.06
CA VAL A 56 -20.32 0.12 -15.66
C VAL A 56 -19.95 1.27 -14.73
N GLY A 57 -19.81 2.46 -15.31
CA GLY A 57 -19.51 3.69 -14.60
C GLY A 57 -18.24 4.36 -15.14
N GLU A 58 -18.01 5.60 -14.71
CA GLU A 58 -16.92 6.47 -15.17
C GLU A 58 -15.55 5.76 -15.16
N LYS A 59 -15.21 5.08 -14.05
CA LYS A 59 -13.98 4.29 -13.95
C LYS A 59 -13.83 3.32 -15.12
N MET A 60 -14.85 2.54 -15.45
CA MET A 60 -14.76 1.55 -16.51
C MET A 60 -14.65 2.19 -17.90
N THR A 61 -15.34 3.33 -18.11
CA THR A 61 -15.18 4.15 -19.33
C THR A 61 -13.75 4.66 -19.46
N ASN A 62 -13.18 5.22 -18.40
CA ASN A 62 -11.81 5.74 -18.38
C ASN A 62 -10.79 4.63 -18.66
N LEU A 63 -10.93 3.46 -18.03
CA LEU A 63 -10.01 2.34 -18.25
C LEU A 63 -10.10 1.77 -19.67
N ALA A 64 -11.29 1.74 -20.27
CA ALA A 64 -11.47 1.29 -21.64
C ALA A 64 -10.82 2.25 -22.66
N ALA A 65 -10.89 3.56 -22.41
CA ALA A 65 -10.26 4.57 -23.27
C ALA A 65 -8.76 4.71 -23.02
N ARG A 66 -8.33 4.62 -21.75
CA ARG A 66 -6.97 4.90 -21.27
C ARG A 66 -6.59 3.87 -20.20
N PRO A 67 -5.99 2.73 -20.60
CA PRO A 67 -5.69 1.65 -19.67
C PRO A 67 -4.51 1.96 -18.73
N LYS A 68 -3.69 2.98 -19.02
CA LYS A 68 -2.58 3.37 -18.15
C LYS A 68 -3.10 3.99 -16.86
N VAL A 69 -2.71 3.41 -15.73
CA VAL A 69 -3.15 3.80 -14.40
C VAL A 69 -1.98 3.97 -13.45
N THR A 70 -2.23 4.70 -12.36
CA THR A 70 -1.34 4.73 -11.19
C THR A 70 -2.11 4.19 -10.00
N PHE A 71 -1.50 3.30 -9.22
CA PHE A 71 -2.07 2.79 -7.98
C PHE A 71 -1.15 3.15 -6.81
N ASN A 72 -1.69 3.78 -5.78
CA ASN A 72 -0.94 4.18 -4.60
C ASN A 72 -1.45 3.49 -3.35
N VAL A 73 -0.52 3.05 -2.51
CA VAL A 73 -0.77 2.55 -1.16
C VAL A 73 0.16 3.28 -0.21
N ALA A 74 -0.34 3.73 0.94
CA ALA A 74 0.47 4.41 1.95
C ALA A 74 -0.06 4.16 3.36
N LYS A 75 0.84 4.11 4.34
CA LYS A 75 0.55 4.05 5.78
C LYS A 75 1.51 4.99 6.51
N GLU A 76 0.96 5.92 7.28
CA GLU A 76 1.72 6.70 8.26
C GLU A 76 1.87 5.85 9.53
N TYR A 77 3.09 5.78 10.05
CA TYR A 77 3.39 5.06 11.28
C TYR A 77 3.55 6.03 12.44
N ALA A 78 4.23 7.16 12.24
CA ALA A 78 4.35 8.17 13.27
C ALA A 78 4.56 9.57 12.68
N VAL A 79 3.90 10.56 13.28
CA VAL A 79 4.33 11.95 13.19
C VAL A 79 5.45 12.17 14.20
N ILE A 80 6.60 12.64 13.73
CA ILE A 80 7.76 12.99 14.53
C ILE A 80 7.75 14.50 14.72
N PRO A 81 7.38 15.00 15.92
CA PRO A 81 7.42 16.42 16.19
C PRO A 81 8.86 16.93 16.24
N SER A 82 9.07 18.21 15.92
CA SER A 82 10.41 18.79 15.90
C SER A 82 11.11 18.73 17.26
N TYR A 83 10.35 18.90 18.35
CA TYR A 83 10.87 18.94 19.72
C TYR A 83 11.47 17.61 20.21
N PHE A 84 11.35 16.52 19.44
CA PHE A 84 12.15 15.32 19.69
C PHE A 84 13.64 15.53 19.41
N THR A 85 13.99 16.42 18.49
CA THR A 85 15.39 16.66 18.08
C THR A 85 15.82 18.12 18.16
N ASP A 86 14.88 19.06 18.15
CA ASP A 86 15.15 20.50 18.27
C ASP A 86 14.03 21.19 19.08
N PRO A 87 14.33 21.70 20.29
CA PRO A 87 13.32 22.27 21.18
C PRO A 87 12.80 23.65 20.73
N VAL A 88 13.44 24.30 19.75
CA VAL A 88 13.14 25.67 19.34
C VAL A 88 12.55 25.71 17.92
N PHE A 89 13.18 25.04 16.96
CA PHE A 89 12.81 25.17 15.55
C PHE A 89 11.91 24.04 15.07
N ALA A 90 10.85 24.38 14.33
CA ALA A 90 9.89 23.41 13.78
C ALA A 90 10.41 22.60 12.59
N CYS A 91 11.53 23.00 11.99
CA CYS A 91 12.05 22.44 10.73
C CYS A 91 12.25 20.91 10.72
N PRO A 92 12.67 20.24 11.81
CA PRO A 92 12.85 18.79 11.81
C PRO A 92 11.55 17.98 11.84
N ALA A 93 10.40 18.60 12.06
CA ALA A 93 9.12 17.91 12.13
C ALA A 93 8.82 17.15 10.83
N THR A 94 8.36 15.90 10.94
CA THR A 94 8.21 15.04 9.78
C THR A 94 7.32 13.83 10.05
N SER A 95 6.83 13.16 9.01
CA SER A 95 6.17 11.84 9.15
C SER A 95 7.10 10.71 8.77
N PHE A 96 7.02 9.60 9.52
CA PHE A 96 7.54 8.30 9.17
C PHE A 96 6.42 7.44 8.59
N PHE A 97 6.68 6.88 7.41
CA PHE A 97 5.65 6.24 6.60
C PHE A 97 6.25 5.23 5.62
N LYS A 98 5.39 4.32 5.16
CA LYS A 98 5.63 3.52 3.96
C LYS A 98 4.68 3.97 2.85
N SER A 99 5.15 3.98 1.62
CA SER A 99 4.29 4.14 0.44
C SER A 99 4.82 3.34 -0.73
N VAL A 100 3.92 2.81 -1.54
CA VAL A 100 4.21 2.16 -2.81
C VAL A 100 3.35 2.81 -3.89
N ILE A 101 3.97 3.15 -5.01
CA ILE A 101 3.29 3.64 -6.21
C ILE A 101 3.58 2.65 -7.34
N ILE A 102 2.52 2.14 -7.95
CA ILE A 102 2.56 1.22 -9.07
C ILE A 102 2.03 1.94 -10.30
N TYR A 103 2.84 1.99 -11.35
CA TYR A 103 2.43 2.44 -12.67
C TYR A 103 2.24 1.20 -13.53
N GLY A 104 1.13 1.14 -14.26
CA GLY A 104 0.82 -0.05 -15.03
C GLY A 104 -0.37 0.11 -15.95
N GLN A 105 -0.81 -1.00 -16.52
CA GLN A 105 -1.98 -1.07 -17.38
C GLN A 105 -3.09 -1.88 -16.73
N ALA A 106 -4.30 -1.32 -16.73
CA ALA A 106 -5.50 -1.99 -16.27
C ALA A 106 -6.03 -2.94 -17.35
N VAL A 107 -6.28 -4.18 -16.97
CA VAL A 107 -6.79 -5.25 -17.83
C VAL A 107 -8.02 -5.86 -17.17
N ILE A 108 -9.12 -5.94 -17.92
CA ILE A 108 -10.33 -6.63 -17.44
C ILE A 108 -10.09 -8.14 -17.49
N VAL A 109 -10.29 -8.80 -16.36
CA VAL A 109 -10.19 -10.26 -16.25
C VAL A 109 -11.50 -10.90 -16.70
N GLU A 110 -11.44 -11.78 -17.70
CA GLU A 110 -12.61 -12.50 -18.21
C GLU A 110 -12.70 -13.95 -17.73
N ASP A 111 -11.57 -14.57 -17.37
CA ASP A 111 -11.54 -15.95 -16.88
C ASP A 111 -12.23 -16.10 -15.52
N LEU A 112 -13.21 -17.00 -15.44
CA LEU A 112 -14.01 -17.18 -14.23
C LEU A 112 -13.21 -17.80 -13.06
N LYS A 113 -12.17 -18.59 -13.35
CA LYS A 113 -11.33 -19.19 -12.31
C LYS A 113 -10.42 -18.14 -11.71
N GLU A 114 -9.83 -17.27 -12.53
CA GLU A 114 -9.03 -16.12 -12.09
C GLU A 114 -9.90 -15.16 -11.27
N LYS A 115 -11.12 -14.83 -11.72
CA LYS A 115 -12.06 -14.01 -10.94
C LYS A 115 -12.35 -14.62 -9.56
N ALA A 116 -12.64 -15.93 -9.50
CA ALA A 116 -12.93 -16.60 -8.26
C ALA A 116 -11.72 -16.57 -7.31
N LEU A 117 -10.51 -16.83 -7.82
CA LEU A 117 -9.27 -16.77 -7.04
C LEU A 117 -9.07 -15.38 -6.43
N VAL A 118 -9.22 -14.32 -7.23
CA VAL A 118 -9.05 -12.93 -6.76
C VAL A 118 -10.10 -12.57 -5.71
N LEU A 119 -11.37 -12.90 -5.94
CA LEU A 119 -12.44 -12.63 -5.00
C LEU A 119 -12.27 -13.41 -3.70
N GLN A 120 -11.82 -14.66 -3.77
CA GLN A 120 -11.50 -15.44 -2.59
C GLN A 120 -10.33 -14.82 -1.82
N ALA A 121 -9.27 -14.37 -2.51
CA ALA A 121 -8.15 -13.68 -1.88
C ALA A 121 -8.60 -12.38 -1.20
N LEU A 122 -9.50 -11.61 -1.83
CA LEU A 122 -10.10 -10.42 -1.22
C LEU A 122 -10.85 -10.78 0.07
N MET A 123 -11.64 -11.85 0.04
CA MET A 123 -12.37 -12.30 1.23
C MET A 123 -11.43 -12.78 2.34
N THR A 124 -10.38 -13.54 2.01
CA THR A 124 -9.35 -13.93 2.99
C THR A 124 -8.67 -12.73 3.63
N LYS A 125 -8.52 -11.63 2.89
CA LYS A 125 -7.93 -10.38 3.40
C LYS A 125 -8.92 -9.56 4.26
N LEU A 126 -10.19 -9.48 3.86
CA LEU A 126 -11.19 -8.63 4.49
C LEU A 126 -11.96 -9.31 5.63
N GLN A 127 -12.07 -10.63 5.56
CA GLN A 127 -12.81 -11.48 6.49
C GLN A 127 -12.01 -12.76 6.79
N PRO A 128 -10.80 -12.64 7.39
CA PRO A 128 -9.90 -13.77 7.62
C PRO A 128 -10.49 -14.88 8.49
N GLU A 129 -11.47 -14.56 9.34
CA GLU A 129 -12.23 -15.50 10.16
C GLU A 129 -13.18 -16.40 9.36
N GLY A 130 -13.39 -16.12 8.06
CA GLY A 130 -14.29 -16.86 7.20
C GLY A 130 -15.76 -16.45 7.41
N GLY A 131 -16.67 -17.41 7.59
CA GLY A 131 -18.12 -17.12 7.71
C GLY A 131 -18.85 -16.98 6.38
N HIS A 132 -18.21 -17.33 5.27
CA HIS A 132 -18.81 -17.40 3.94
C HIS A 132 -18.40 -18.71 3.24
N LYS A 133 -19.20 -19.14 2.26
CA LYS A 133 -18.83 -20.25 1.38
C LYS A 133 -17.57 -19.86 0.58
N PRO A 134 -16.58 -20.76 0.40
CA PRO A 134 -15.43 -20.48 -0.45
C PRO A 134 -15.85 -20.17 -1.89
N ILE A 135 -15.26 -19.12 -2.47
CA ILE A 135 -15.53 -18.70 -3.84
C ILE A 135 -14.63 -19.51 -4.78
N THR A 136 -15.23 -20.40 -5.58
CA THR A 136 -14.49 -21.21 -6.57
C THR A 136 -15.12 -21.07 -7.96
N GLY A 137 -14.29 -21.16 -9.00
CA GLY A 137 -14.74 -20.93 -10.39
C GLY A 137 -15.67 -22.03 -10.94
N ASP A 138 -15.60 -23.22 -10.35
CA ASP A 138 -16.37 -24.40 -10.76
C ASP A 138 -17.69 -24.55 -9.96
N ASP A 139 -17.92 -23.72 -8.94
CA ASP A 139 -19.16 -23.72 -8.14
C ASP A 139 -20.33 -23.10 -8.94
N PRO A 140 -21.40 -23.89 -9.25
CA PRO A 140 -22.56 -23.40 -9.99
C PRO A 140 -23.27 -22.22 -9.32
N GLU A 141 -23.27 -22.15 -7.98
CA GLU A 141 -23.93 -21.08 -7.23
C GLU A 141 -23.22 -19.73 -7.37
N TYR A 142 -21.89 -19.75 -7.59
CA TYR A 142 -21.10 -18.54 -7.81
C TYR A 142 -21.03 -18.13 -9.26
N ARG A 143 -21.28 -19.02 -10.23
CA ARG A 143 -21.13 -18.74 -11.67
C ARG A 143 -21.85 -17.47 -12.13
N GLY A 144 -23.09 -17.24 -11.68
CA GLY A 144 -23.84 -16.02 -12.01
C GLY A 144 -23.24 -14.76 -11.38
N ARG A 145 -22.79 -14.86 -10.12
CA ARG A 145 -22.17 -13.76 -9.35
C ARG A 145 -20.82 -13.36 -9.93
N LEU A 146 -19.99 -14.34 -10.31
CA LEU A 146 -18.69 -14.13 -10.98
C LEU A 146 -18.85 -13.43 -12.34
N LYS A 147 -19.91 -13.73 -13.09
CA LYS A 147 -20.24 -13.02 -14.33
C LYS A 147 -20.74 -11.60 -14.08
N GLY A 148 -21.46 -11.37 -12.99
CA GLY A 148 -22.03 -10.07 -12.64
C GLY A 148 -21.00 -9.02 -12.20
N VAL A 149 -19.86 -9.45 -11.66
CA VAL A 149 -18.80 -8.55 -11.16
C VAL A 149 -17.67 -8.36 -12.17
N SER A 150 -17.09 -7.16 -12.18
CA SER A 150 -15.84 -6.89 -12.89
C SER A 150 -14.64 -7.11 -11.98
N ILE A 151 -13.63 -7.79 -12.49
CA ILE A 151 -12.30 -7.85 -11.87
C ILE A 151 -11.35 -7.16 -12.82
N VAL A 152 -10.53 -6.27 -12.28
CA VAL A 152 -9.50 -5.57 -13.02
C VAL A 152 -8.16 -5.91 -12.41
N ARG A 153 -7.23 -6.32 -13.26
CA ARG A 153 -5.83 -6.52 -12.95
C ARG A 153 -5.04 -5.30 -13.38
N ILE A 154 -4.04 -4.89 -12.61
CA ILE A 154 -3.04 -3.91 -13.01
C ILE A 154 -1.73 -4.64 -13.24
N ASP A 155 -1.32 -4.72 -14.50
CA ASP A 155 -0.02 -5.23 -14.90
C ASP A 155 1.02 -4.15 -14.61
N ALA A 156 1.87 -4.39 -13.60
CA ALA A 156 2.85 -3.42 -13.14
C ALA A 156 3.98 -3.25 -14.17
N GLU A 157 4.17 -2.02 -14.65
CA GLU A 157 5.31 -1.63 -15.49
C GLU A 157 6.45 -1.04 -14.64
N ARG A 158 6.10 -0.38 -13.54
CA ARG A 158 7.06 0.23 -12.62
C ARG A 158 6.49 0.32 -11.22
N ILE A 159 7.29 -0.10 -10.24
CA ILE A 159 6.98 -0.01 -8.81
C ILE A 159 7.98 0.93 -8.16
N VAL A 160 7.48 1.88 -7.37
CA VAL A 160 8.30 2.83 -6.60
C VAL A 160 7.93 2.70 -5.14
N GLY A 161 8.81 2.07 -4.35
CA GLY A 161 8.69 2.00 -2.90
C GLY A 161 9.41 3.14 -2.21
N LYS A 162 8.78 3.73 -1.20
CA LYS A 162 9.38 4.76 -0.35
C LYS A 162 9.07 4.49 1.11
N PHE A 163 10.08 4.04 1.85
CA PHE A 163 9.98 3.75 3.28
C PHE A 163 10.85 4.75 4.03
N LYS A 164 10.27 5.56 4.90
CA LYS A 164 10.95 6.67 5.56
C LYS A 164 10.84 6.53 7.08
N PHE A 165 11.98 6.25 7.70
CA PHE A 165 12.12 6.01 9.15
C PHE A 165 13.37 6.69 9.73
N GLY A 166 13.86 7.75 9.08
CA GLY A 166 14.98 8.54 9.59
C GLY A 166 16.35 8.12 9.05
N GLN A 167 16.42 7.39 7.94
CA GLN A 167 17.68 6.94 7.32
C GLN A 167 18.68 8.07 7.02
N ASN A 168 18.19 9.32 6.90
CA ASN A 168 18.99 10.51 6.67
C ASN A 168 19.50 11.20 7.95
N LYS A 169 19.13 10.71 9.14
CA LYS A 169 19.46 11.30 10.44
C LYS A 169 20.71 10.65 11.04
N LYS A 170 21.43 11.42 11.85
CA LYS A 170 22.56 10.91 12.64
C LYS A 170 22.06 10.02 13.77
N GLU A 171 22.96 9.20 14.31
CA GLU A 171 22.66 8.26 15.40
C GLU A 171 22.09 8.96 16.65
N GLU A 172 22.68 10.08 17.07
CA GLU A 172 22.19 10.89 18.19
C GLU A 172 20.75 11.40 17.97
N GLU A 173 20.44 11.88 16.75
CA GLU A 173 19.08 12.33 16.42
C GLU A 173 18.09 11.16 16.41
N LEU A 174 18.51 9.98 15.96
CA LEU A 174 17.68 8.78 15.96
C LEU A 174 17.40 8.31 17.39
N ALA A 175 18.40 8.35 18.28
CA ALA A 175 18.23 8.05 19.69
C ALA A 175 17.20 8.98 20.34
N SER A 176 17.29 10.29 20.13
CA SER A 176 16.30 11.23 20.68
C SER A 176 14.89 11.01 20.11
N VAL A 177 14.77 10.61 18.84
CA VAL A 177 13.46 10.23 18.27
C VAL A 177 12.92 8.97 18.93
N VAL A 178 13.75 7.95 19.15
CA VAL A 178 13.34 6.72 19.85
C VAL A 178 12.90 7.02 21.27
N ASP A 179 13.66 7.82 22.03
CA ASP A 179 13.27 8.24 23.38
C ASP A 179 11.94 8.99 23.38
N GLY A 180 11.74 9.89 22.41
CA GLY A 180 10.48 10.60 22.23
C GLY A 180 9.30 9.66 21.95
N LEU A 181 9.49 8.66 21.10
CA LEU A 181 8.48 7.65 20.77
C LEU A 181 8.18 6.73 21.97
N LEU A 182 9.21 6.27 22.70
CA LEU A 182 9.05 5.47 23.92
C LEU A 182 8.29 6.22 25.01
N ASN A 183 8.61 7.50 25.22
CA ASN A 183 7.93 8.33 26.21
C ASN A 183 6.49 8.68 25.81
N ARG A 184 6.21 8.81 24.51
CA ARG A 184 4.87 9.08 23.99
C ARG A 184 3.95 7.86 24.07
N ASP A 185 4.49 6.67 23.81
CA ASP A 185 3.78 5.37 23.85
C ASP A 185 2.47 5.38 23.05
N GLY A 186 2.53 5.94 21.84
CA GLY A 186 1.41 5.95 20.90
C GLY A 186 1.17 4.59 20.24
N GLU A 187 -0.01 4.44 19.62
CA GLU A 187 -0.51 3.18 19.01
C GLU A 187 0.53 2.46 18.13
N TYR A 188 1.29 3.20 17.33
CA TYR A 188 2.29 2.67 16.39
C TYR A 188 3.74 3.00 16.78
N ASP A 189 3.99 3.52 17.98
CA ASP A 189 5.33 4.01 18.34
C ASP A 189 6.33 2.87 18.49
N ALA A 190 5.93 1.78 19.16
CA ALA A 190 6.74 0.56 19.26
C ALA A 190 7.03 -0.03 17.87
N GLU A 191 6.02 -0.14 17.00
CA GLU A 191 6.20 -0.59 15.61
C GLU A 191 7.15 0.34 14.84
N THR A 192 7.01 1.65 15.03
CA THR A 192 7.88 2.65 14.40
C THR A 192 9.33 2.49 14.81
N ILE A 193 9.61 2.27 16.09
CA ILE A 193 10.97 2.06 16.62
C ILE A 193 11.61 0.81 15.99
N GLU A 194 10.86 -0.29 15.88
CA GLU A 194 11.36 -1.51 15.22
C GLU A 194 11.66 -1.27 13.74
N LEU A 195 10.83 -0.51 13.03
CA LEU A 195 11.09 -0.14 11.63
C LEU A 195 12.28 0.83 11.50
N MET A 196 12.48 1.73 12.45
CA MET A 196 13.68 2.57 12.51
C MET A 196 14.94 1.72 12.63
N ARG A 197 14.97 0.77 13.58
CA ARG A 197 16.08 -0.18 13.76
C ARG A 197 16.34 -1.00 12.50
N LYS A 198 15.27 -1.48 11.86
CA LYS A 198 15.34 -2.28 10.64
C LYS A 198 15.92 -1.50 9.45
N TYR A 199 15.47 -0.27 9.23
CA TYR A 199 15.83 0.49 8.01
C TYR A 199 16.96 1.51 8.20
N CYS A 200 17.41 1.74 9.43
CA CYS A 200 18.57 2.58 9.75
C CYS A 200 19.69 1.72 10.36
N PRO A 201 20.44 0.93 9.56
CA PRO A 201 21.43 -0.02 10.08
C PRO A 201 22.61 0.65 10.81
N HIS A 202 22.82 1.96 10.62
CA HIS A 202 23.79 2.75 11.37
C HIS A 202 23.32 3.11 12.78
N PHE A 203 22.03 2.98 13.07
CA PHE A 203 21.47 3.14 14.40
C PHE A 203 21.59 1.81 15.14
N LYS A 204 22.74 1.61 15.79
CA LYS A 204 22.93 0.46 16.67
C LYS A 204 22.21 0.79 17.96
N SER A 205 21.16 0.04 18.30
CA SER A 205 20.57 0.17 19.63
C SER A 205 21.68 -0.07 20.66
N SER A 206 21.80 0.85 21.61
CA SER A 206 22.61 0.69 22.81
C SER A 206 21.90 -0.24 23.80
N ASP A 207 21.40 -1.38 23.33
CA ASP A 207 20.89 -2.45 24.19
C ASP A 207 21.90 -3.62 24.15
N ASN A 208 22.75 -3.62 25.18
CA ASN A 208 23.29 -4.82 25.82
C ASN A 208 22.23 -5.33 26.80
#